data_AF-A0A1H8TVP6-F1
#
_entry.id   AF-A0A1H8TVP6-F1
#
_cell.length_a   1.000
_cell.length_b   1.000
_cell.length_c   1.000
_cell.angle_alpha   90.00
_cell.angle_beta   90.00
_cell.angle_gamma   90.00
#
_symmetry.space_group_name_H-M   'P 1'
#
loop_
_entity.id
_entity.type
_entity.pdbx_description
1 polymer ?
#
loop_
_entity_poly.entity_id
_entity_poly.type
_entity_poly.pdbx_seq_one_letter_code
_entity_poly.pdbx_strand_id
1 'polypeptide(L)'
;MTIGSLIYTILPIFGMIIILLCMAMYRWGNQAKLIEKQHFGGYGLQLDISVITLFILIAVLSIAVSVFFYYKSTDSKLTAYETMIKRMQLDSINTKQNTYETITILKSNFFCYRFKLKDLPNGVPPEVSSLKFTFYKNYNDVQNGVELPVKPSGQGYKVTFYYTNEDFQDAYPKVVLEDTKTKKRWVSPTFNPITPTVELIPEN
;
A
#
# COMPACT_ATOMS: atom_id res chain seq x y z
N MET A 1 0.70 26.19 -11.24
CA MET A 1 -0.46 27.08 -11.09
C MET A 1 -1.20 27.07 -12.43
N THR A 2 -2.41 26.52 -12.51
CA THR A 2 -3.13 26.35 -13.79
C THR A 2 -3.77 27.67 -14.22
N ILE A 3 -3.98 27.88 -15.52
CA ILE A 3 -4.63 29.10 -16.05
C ILE A 3 -6.03 29.30 -15.44
N GLY A 4 -6.78 28.20 -15.22
CA GLY A 4 -8.06 28.25 -14.51
C GLY A 4 -7.94 28.74 -13.06
N SER A 5 -6.75 28.63 -12.45
CA SER A 5 -6.51 29.09 -11.09
C SER A 5 -6.37 30.62 -10.97
N LEU A 6 -5.79 31.24 -11.99
CA LEU A 6 -5.69 32.70 -12.07
C LEU A 6 -7.06 33.33 -12.31
N ILE A 7 -7.88 32.72 -13.17
CA ILE A 7 -9.22 33.25 -13.51
C ILE A 7 -10.15 33.28 -12.29
N TYR A 8 -10.16 32.26 -11.43
CA TYR A 8 -11.03 32.28 -10.22
C TYR A 8 -10.61 33.36 -9.21
N THR A 9 -9.35 33.78 -9.22
CA THR A 9 -8.84 34.76 -8.25
C THR A 9 -9.05 36.19 -8.75
N ILE A 10 -8.77 36.42 -10.03
CA ILE A 10 -8.75 37.76 -10.62
C ILE A 10 -10.16 38.26 -10.94
N LEU A 11 -11.05 37.39 -11.43
CA LEU A 11 -12.40 37.77 -11.86
C LEU A 11 -13.29 38.34 -10.74
N PRO A 12 -13.33 37.80 -9.50
CA PRO A 12 -14.11 38.39 -8.41
C PRO A 12 -13.46 39.67 -7.87
N ILE A 13 -12.12 39.78 -7.87
CA ILE A 13 -11.41 41.01 -7.51
C ILE A 13 -11.78 42.14 -8.47
N PHE A 14 -11.80 41.84 -9.78
CA PHE A 14 -12.23 42.79 -10.79
C PHE A 14 -13.69 43.25 -10.59
N GLY A 15 -14.61 42.32 -10.31
CA GLY A 15 -16.00 42.64 -10.00
C GLY A 15 -16.15 43.53 -8.75
N MET A 16 -15.39 43.27 -7.69
CA MET A 16 -15.37 44.09 -6.48
C MET A 16 -14.83 45.50 -6.73
N ILE A 17 -13.78 45.63 -7.55
CA ILE A 17 -13.22 46.93 -7.94
C ILE A 17 -14.26 47.76 -8.71
N ILE A 18 -15.02 47.14 -9.62
CA ILE A 18 -16.11 47.82 -10.35
C ILE A 18 -17.18 48.33 -9.39
N ILE A 19 -17.62 47.50 -8.43
CA ILE A 19 -18.64 47.90 -7.45
C ILE A 19 -18.14 49.06 -6.58
N LEU A 20 -16.87 49.03 -6.14
CA LEU A 20 -16.24 50.10 -5.39
C LEU A 20 -16.16 51.40 -6.21
N LEU A 21 -15.79 51.32 -7.48
CA LEU A 21 -15.79 52.46 -8.39
C LEU A 21 -17.19 53.04 -8.57
N CYS A 22 -18.22 52.21 -8.72
CA CYS A 22 -19.61 52.67 -8.78
C CYS A 22 -20.03 53.40 -7.50
N MET A 23 -19.69 52.88 -6.32
CA MET A 23 -19.98 53.54 -5.03
C MET A 23 -19.21 54.85 -4.85
N ALA A 24 -17.94 54.90 -5.25
CA ALA A 24 -17.11 56.10 -5.19
C ALA A 24 -17.65 57.20 -6.12
N MET A 25 -18.00 56.84 -7.35
CA MET A 25 -18.60 57.77 -8.31
C MET A 25 -19.97 58.29 -7.85
N TYR A 26 -20.77 57.45 -7.19
CA TYR A 26 -22.05 57.86 -6.60
C TYR A 26 -21.85 58.88 -5.46
N ARG A 27 -20.84 58.67 -4.60
CA ARG A 27 -20.54 59.54 -3.46
C ARG A 27 -19.92 60.89 -3.87
N TRP A 28 -19.19 60.96 -4.98
CA TRP A 28 -18.57 62.20 -5.48
C TRP A 28 -19.48 63.08 -6.35
N GLY A 29 -20.78 62.79 -6.44
CA GLY A 29 -21.74 63.72 -7.07
C GLY A 29 -21.74 63.75 -8.60
N ASN A 30 -21.03 62.83 -9.27
CA ASN A 30 -21.05 62.68 -10.73
C ASN A 30 -22.33 61.99 -11.26
N GLN A 31 -23.43 62.04 -10.51
CA GLN A 31 -24.67 61.33 -10.79
C GLN A 31 -25.27 61.68 -12.16
N ALA A 32 -25.14 62.94 -12.59
CA ALA A 32 -25.73 63.43 -13.84
C ALA A 32 -25.17 62.75 -15.10
N LYS A 33 -23.87 62.40 -15.14
CA LYS A 33 -23.24 61.71 -16.27
C LYS A 33 -23.47 60.19 -16.27
N LEU A 34 -23.96 59.65 -15.17
CA LEU A 34 -24.12 58.20 -14.96
C LEU A 34 -25.57 57.72 -15.15
N ILE A 35 -26.53 58.64 -15.08
CA ILE A 35 -27.96 58.41 -15.30
C ILE A 35 -28.33 58.52 -16.79
N GLU A 36 -27.42 59.02 -17.63
CA GLU A 36 -27.62 59.04 -19.08
C GLU A 36 -27.93 57.63 -19.58
N LYS A 37 -29.14 57.46 -20.11
CA LYS A 37 -29.68 56.17 -20.53
C LYS A 37 -28.99 55.77 -21.83
N GLN A 38 -28.32 54.63 -21.84
CA GLN A 38 -27.80 54.08 -23.08
C GLN A 38 -28.84 53.16 -23.68
N HIS A 39 -29.27 53.48 -24.90
CA HIS A 39 -30.16 52.63 -25.68
C HIS A 39 -29.37 51.48 -26.29
N PHE A 40 -29.54 50.27 -25.76
CA PHE A 40 -29.06 49.06 -26.42
C PHE A 40 -30.23 48.41 -27.16
N GLY A 41 -30.14 48.39 -28.49
CA GLY A 41 -31.13 47.76 -29.37
C GLY A 41 -30.55 46.51 -30.05
N GLY A 42 -31.13 45.35 -29.76
CA GLY A 42 -30.79 44.08 -30.40
C GLY A 42 -31.77 42.96 -30.03
N TYR A 43 -32.11 42.08 -30.99
CA TYR A 43 -33.04 40.95 -30.81
C TYR A 43 -34.45 41.32 -30.32
N GLY A 44 -35.04 42.41 -30.82
CA GLY A 44 -36.44 42.77 -30.52
C GLY A 44 -36.70 43.26 -29.08
N LEU A 45 -35.66 43.33 -28.23
CA LEU A 45 -35.71 44.04 -26.95
C LEU A 45 -35.06 45.42 -27.11
N GLN A 46 -35.82 46.47 -26.75
CA GLN A 46 -35.29 47.81 -26.53
C GLN A 46 -35.12 47.99 -25.02
N LEU A 47 -33.87 48.04 -24.57
CA LEU A 47 -33.53 48.16 -23.15
C LEU A 47 -32.86 49.52 -22.90
N ASP A 48 -33.55 50.35 -22.11
CA ASP A 48 -33.05 51.62 -21.62
C ASP A 48 -32.36 51.40 -20.28
N ILE A 49 -31.10 50.96 -20.34
CA ILE A 49 -30.33 50.63 -19.14
C ILE A 49 -29.36 51.77 -18.84
N SER A 50 -29.33 52.22 -17.58
CA SER A 50 -28.31 53.17 -17.12
C SER A 50 -26.95 52.46 -17.13
N VAL A 51 -25.90 53.21 -17.48
CA VAL A 51 -24.51 52.71 -17.49
C VAL A 51 -24.12 52.09 -16.15
N ILE A 52 -24.62 52.64 -15.02
CA ILE A 52 -24.39 52.07 -13.69
C ILE A 52 -25.00 50.67 -13.58
N THR A 53 -26.26 50.50 -13.98
CA THR A 53 -26.95 49.21 -13.92
C THR A 53 -26.26 48.16 -14.80
N LEU A 54 -25.68 48.55 -15.93
CA LEU A 54 -24.88 47.65 -16.78
C LEU A 54 -23.59 47.20 -16.07
N PHE A 55 -22.84 48.13 -15.46
CA PHE A 55 -21.62 47.80 -14.71
C PHE A 55 -21.89 46.91 -13.50
N ILE A 56 -22.98 47.16 -12.77
CA ILE A 56 -23.42 46.30 -11.66
C ILE A 56 -23.76 44.91 -12.17
N LEU A 57 -24.49 44.80 -13.28
CA LEU A 57 -24.87 43.51 -13.87
C LEU A 57 -23.65 42.70 -14.30
N ILE A 58 -22.66 43.35 -14.94
CA ILE A 58 -21.38 42.72 -15.30
C ILE A 58 -20.63 42.25 -14.05
N ALA A 59 -20.54 43.08 -13.01
CA ALA A 59 -19.87 42.72 -11.76
C ALA A 59 -20.54 41.53 -11.06
N VAL A 60 -21.86 41.51 -10.99
CA VAL A 60 -22.63 40.39 -10.40
C VAL A 60 -22.43 39.10 -11.21
N LEU A 61 -22.47 39.17 -12.54
CA LEU A 61 -22.20 38.00 -13.39
C LEU A 61 -20.78 37.49 -13.21
N SER A 62 -19.78 38.37 -13.15
CA SER A 62 -18.39 38.00 -12.89
C SER A 62 -18.20 37.29 -11.54
N ILE A 63 -18.85 37.77 -10.50
CA ILE A 63 -18.83 37.15 -9.16
C ILE A 63 -19.53 35.78 -9.21
N ALA A 64 -20.72 35.70 -9.81
CA ALA A 64 -21.50 34.46 -9.92
C ALA A 64 -20.74 33.35 -10.67
N VAL A 65 -20.11 33.69 -11.79
CA VAL A 65 -19.28 32.75 -12.56
C VAL A 65 -18.09 32.27 -11.71
N SER A 66 -17.44 33.17 -10.98
CA SER A 66 -16.32 32.80 -10.09
C SER A 66 -16.75 31.82 -9.00
N VAL A 67 -17.90 32.08 -8.35
CA VAL A 67 -18.47 31.20 -7.32
C VAL A 67 -18.84 29.83 -7.91
N PHE A 68 -19.45 29.81 -9.10
CA PHE A 68 -19.79 28.56 -9.78
C PHE A 68 -18.56 27.68 -10.07
N PHE A 69 -17.48 28.28 -10.61
CA PHE A 69 -16.23 27.57 -10.84
C PHE A 69 -15.56 27.12 -9.54
N TYR A 70 -15.63 27.92 -8.47
CA TYR A 70 -15.13 27.54 -7.15
C TYR A 70 -15.86 26.31 -6.60
N TYR A 71 -17.19 26.29 -6.70
CA TYR A 71 -18.01 25.15 -6.27
C TYR A 71 -17.64 23.88 -7.05
N LYS A 72 -17.58 23.97 -8.38
CA LYS A 72 -17.20 22.84 -9.26
C LYS A 72 -15.80 22.32 -8.96
N SER A 73 -14.84 23.21 -8.66
CA SER A 73 -13.48 22.81 -8.29
C SER A 73 -13.41 22.18 -6.90
N THR A 74 -14.31 22.53 -5.99
CA THR A 74 -14.35 21.97 -4.64
C THR A 74 -14.97 20.57 -4.68
N ASP A 75 -16.05 20.41 -5.44
CA ASP A 75 -16.70 19.12 -5.68
C ASP A 75 -15.76 18.10 -6.35
N SER A 76 -14.98 18.54 -7.33
CA SER A 76 -13.99 17.67 -7.98
C SER A 76 -12.86 17.24 -7.04
N LYS A 77 -12.40 18.14 -6.16
CA LYS A 77 -11.41 17.81 -5.12
C LYS A 77 -12.00 16.85 -4.10
N LEU A 78 -13.24 17.08 -3.66
CA LEU A 78 -13.93 16.21 -2.72
C LEU A 78 -14.08 14.79 -3.28
N THR A 79 -14.52 14.67 -4.54
CA THR A 79 -14.64 13.39 -5.24
C THR A 79 -13.27 12.69 -5.38
N ALA A 80 -12.21 13.45 -5.65
CA ALA A 80 -10.84 12.91 -5.71
C ALA A 80 -10.37 12.39 -4.33
N TYR A 81 -10.67 13.13 -3.25
CA TYR A 81 -10.37 12.68 -1.88
C TYR A 81 -11.18 11.46 -1.48
N GLU A 82 -12.47 11.39 -1.79
CA GLU A 82 -13.30 10.21 -1.56
C GLU A 82 -12.78 8.99 -2.32
N THR A 83 -12.37 9.18 -3.57
CA THR A 83 -11.77 8.11 -4.39
C THR A 83 -10.44 7.65 -3.79
N MET A 84 -9.61 8.57 -3.30
CA MET A 84 -8.36 8.26 -2.63
C MET A 84 -8.60 7.51 -1.31
N ILE A 85 -9.57 7.92 -0.51
CA ILE A 85 -9.96 7.24 0.74
C ILE A 85 -10.49 5.84 0.44
N LYS A 86 -11.37 5.68 -0.56
CA LYS A 86 -11.85 4.36 -0.99
C LYS A 86 -10.71 3.46 -1.46
N ARG A 87 -9.74 4.00 -2.21
CA ARG A 87 -8.52 3.27 -2.61
C ARG A 87 -7.66 2.90 -1.40
N MET A 88 -7.42 3.81 -0.46
CA MET A 88 -6.68 3.51 0.77
C MET A 88 -7.38 2.47 1.64
N GLN A 89 -8.72 2.50 1.71
CA GLN A 89 -9.51 1.48 2.40
C GLN A 89 -9.43 0.14 1.67
N LEU A 90 -9.56 0.12 0.34
CA LEU A 90 -9.41 -1.09 -0.48
C LEU A 90 -8.00 -1.66 -0.37
N ASP A 91 -6.97 -0.81 -0.39
CA ASP A 91 -5.57 -1.19 -0.18
C ASP A 91 -5.36 -1.69 1.25
N SER A 92 -6.03 -1.12 2.27
CA SER A 92 -5.97 -1.65 3.63
C SER A 92 -6.69 -2.99 3.79
N ILE A 93 -7.78 -3.22 3.04
CA ILE A 93 -8.52 -4.49 3.00
C ILE A 93 -7.73 -5.54 2.23
N ASN A 94 -7.14 -5.19 1.09
CA ASN A 94 -6.24 -6.03 0.30
C ASN A 94 -4.93 -6.29 1.05
N THR A 95 -4.41 -5.32 1.79
CA THR A 95 -3.25 -5.53 2.67
C THR A 95 -3.64 -6.44 3.82
N LYS A 96 -4.81 -6.28 4.43
CA LYS A 96 -5.32 -7.23 5.44
C LYS A 96 -5.57 -8.61 4.85
N GLN A 97 -6.16 -8.75 3.67
CA GLN A 97 -6.36 -10.04 2.98
C GLN A 97 -5.04 -10.66 2.56
N ASN A 98 -4.11 -9.91 1.99
CA ASN A 98 -2.74 -10.38 1.73
C ASN A 98 -2.04 -10.72 3.05
N THR A 99 -2.28 -10.01 4.14
CA THR A 99 -1.73 -10.34 5.47
C THR A 99 -2.45 -11.55 6.05
N TYR A 100 -3.74 -11.81 5.78
CA TYR A 100 -4.46 -13.01 6.22
C TYR A 100 -4.14 -14.22 5.35
N GLU A 101 -3.90 -14.07 4.05
CA GLU A 101 -3.37 -15.12 3.18
C GLU A 101 -1.91 -15.39 3.50
N THR A 102 -1.10 -14.35 3.73
CA THR A 102 0.28 -14.51 4.22
C THR A 102 0.31 -15.02 5.66
N ILE A 103 -0.66 -14.70 6.54
CA ILE A 103 -0.80 -15.27 7.90
C ILE A 103 -1.40 -16.67 7.85
N THR A 104 -2.21 -17.04 6.86
CA THR A 104 -2.67 -18.42 6.69
C THR A 104 -1.55 -19.28 6.10
N ILE A 105 -0.67 -18.69 5.29
CA ILE A 105 0.60 -19.27 4.83
C ILE A 105 1.68 -19.23 5.94
N LEU A 106 1.72 -18.23 6.82
CA LEU A 106 2.64 -18.10 7.97
C LEU A 106 2.14 -18.81 9.25
N LYS A 107 0.86 -19.21 9.32
CA LYS A 107 0.36 -20.14 10.34
C LYS A 107 0.83 -21.57 10.08
N SER A 108 1.37 -21.83 8.89
CA SER A 108 2.44 -22.82 8.77
C SER A 108 3.75 -22.08 9.02
N ASN A 109 4.31 -22.22 10.22
CA ASN A 109 5.62 -21.65 10.46
C ASN A 109 6.60 -22.41 9.56
N PHE A 110 7.05 -21.79 8.46
CA PHE A 110 8.10 -22.36 7.63
C PHE A 110 9.44 -22.08 8.29
N PHE A 111 10.00 -23.10 8.92
CA PHE A 111 11.36 -23.00 9.44
C PHE A 111 12.32 -23.57 8.41
N CYS A 112 13.24 -22.71 7.96
CA CYS A 112 14.33 -23.07 7.07
C CYS A 112 15.57 -23.32 7.93
N TYR A 113 15.93 -24.60 8.12
CA TYR A 113 17.12 -24.95 8.88
C TYR A 113 18.32 -25.19 7.96
N ARG A 114 19.48 -24.76 8.42
CA ARG A 114 20.77 -25.12 7.85
C ARG A 114 21.39 -26.23 8.70
N PHE A 115 21.66 -27.37 8.09
CA PHE A 115 22.31 -28.49 8.76
C PHE A 115 23.79 -28.54 8.40
N LYS A 116 24.63 -28.58 9.43
CA LYS A 116 26.07 -28.82 9.31
C LYS A 116 26.38 -30.23 9.80
N LEU A 117 27.05 -31.02 8.97
CA LEU A 117 27.44 -32.37 9.33
C LEU A 117 28.77 -32.35 10.06
N LYS A 118 28.83 -33.02 11.21
CA LYS A 118 30.07 -33.30 11.94
C LYS A 118 30.68 -34.60 11.44
N ASP A 119 32.01 -34.69 11.52
CA ASP A 119 32.80 -35.91 11.23
C ASP A 119 32.48 -36.53 9.84
N LEU A 120 32.60 -35.67 8.82
CA LEU A 120 32.50 -36.06 7.42
C LEU A 120 33.64 -37.04 7.04
N PRO A 121 33.35 -38.16 6.36
CA PRO A 121 34.38 -39.03 5.84
C PRO A 121 35.25 -38.23 4.85
N ASN A 122 36.54 -38.11 5.14
CA ASN A 122 37.52 -37.39 4.32
C ASN A 122 37.22 -35.89 4.08
N GLY A 123 36.36 -35.27 4.91
CA GLY A 123 35.97 -33.87 4.75
C GLY A 123 35.10 -33.57 3.52
N VAL A 124 34.66 -34.59 2.79
CA VAL A 124 33.82 -34.41 1.59
C VAL A 124 32.34 -34.54 1.97
N PRO A 125 31.50 -33.52 1.70
CA PRO A 125 30.07 -33.59 1.94
C PRO A 125 29.38 -34.57 0.96
N PRO A 126 28.46 -35.44 1.41
CA PRO A 126 27.66 -36.30 0.54
C PRO A 126 26.86 -35.53 -0.52
N GLU A 127 26.61 -36.18 -1.66
CA GLU A 127 25.75 -35.64 -2.71
C GLU A 127 24.30 -35.48 -2.22
N VAL A 128 23.65 -34.36 -2.54
CA VAL A 128 22.27 -34.09 -2.10
C VAL A 128 21.29 -35.15 -2.57
N SER A 129 21.50 -35.73 -3.76
CA SER A 129 20.66 -36.79 -4.32
C SER A 129 20.74 -38.10 -3.56
N SER A 130 21.81 -38.34 -2.79
CA SER A 130 21.93 -39.53 -1.95
C SER A 130 21.41 -39.32 -0.53
N LEU A 131 20.99 -38.11 -0.17
CA LEU A 131 20.59 -37.76 1.18
C LEU A 131 19.08 -37.89 1.38
N LYS A 132 18.72 -38.61 2.43
CA LYS A 132 17.35 -38.77 2.92
C LYS A 132 17.23 -38.08 4.28
N PHE A 133 16.44 -37.02 4.35
CA PHE A 133 16.14 -36.35 5.61
C PHE A 133 14.80 -36.82 6.15
N THR A 134 14.78 -37.20 7.42
CA THR A 134 13.57 -37.62 8.14
C THR A 134 13.41 -36.82 9.43
N PHE A 135 12.24 -36.23 9.62
CA PHE A 135 11.83 -35.55 10.85
C PHE A 135 10.86 -36.40 11.65
N TYR A 136 11.15 -36.56 12.93
CA TYR A 136 10.29 -37.26 13.87
C TYR A 136 9.76 -36.26 14.88
N LYS A 137 8.43 -36.17 14.99
CA LYS A 137 7.77 -35.29 15.95
C LYS A 137 8.17 -35.65 17.39
N ASN A 138 8.36 -36.93 17.67
CA ASN A 138 8.76 -37.47 18.96
C ASN A 138 10.02 -38.35 18.81
N TYR A 139 11.00 -38.19 19.70
CA TYR A 139 12.26 -38.95 19.72
C TYR A 139 12.06 -40.47 19.67
N ASN A 140 11.01 -40.96 20.32
CA ASN A 140 10.71 -42.40 20.43
C ASN A 140 9.84 -42.94 19.27
N ASP A 141 9.26 -42.06 18.45
CA ASP A 141 8.35 -42.46 17.38
C ASP A 141 9.10 -42.63 16.04
N VAL A 142 9.87 -43.71 15.95
CA VAL A 142 10.70 -44.03 14.76
C VAL A 142 9.85 -44.49 13.56
N GLN A 143 8.54 -44.75 13.76
CA GLN A 143 7.67 -45.26 12.69
C GLN A 143 6.96 -44.16 11.90
N ASN A 144 6.68 -43.00 12.52
CA ASN A 144 5.94 -41.89 11.87
C ASN A 144 6.83 -40.72 11.43
N GLY A 145 7.99 -41.04 10.84
CA GLY A 145 8.91 -40.04 10.30
C GLY A 145 8.35 -39.36 9.04
N VAL A 146 8.49 -38.05 8.95
CA VAL A 146 8.17 -37.27 7.74
C VAL A 146 9.44 -37.04 6.93
N GLU A 147 9.46 -37.55 5.70
CA GLU A 147 10.56 -37.35 4.76
C GLU A 147 10.45 -35.99 4.09
N LEU A 148 11.57 -35.28 3.99
CA LEU A 148 11.60 -33.94 3.40
C LEU A 148 12.74 -33.74 2.41
N PRO A 149 12.52 -32.88 1.39
CA PRO A 149 13.51 -32.64 0.36
C PRO A 149 14.71 -31.86 0.92
N VAL A 150 15.91 -32.40 0.67
CA VAL A 150 17.17 -31.75 0.99
C VAL A 150 17.61 -30.87 -0.18
N LYS A 151 18.06 -29.65 0.11
CA LYS A 151 18.65 -28.73 -0.88
C LYS A 151 20.08 -28.36 -0.47
N PRO A 152 20.99 -28.11 -1.43
CA PRO A 152 22.31 -27.60 -1.10
C PRO A 152 22.23 -26.16 -0.55
N SER A 153 23.07 -25.82 0.43
CA SER A 153 23.14 -24.44 0.96
C SER A 153 24.52 -24.12 1.53
N GLY A 154 25.35 -23.40 0.75
CA GLY A 154 26.68 -22.98 1.18
C GLY A 154 27.55 -24.16 1.59
N GLN A 155 28.01 -24.17 2.85
CA GLN A 155 28.84 -25.24 3.43
C GLN A 155 28.03 -26.39 4.06
N GLY A 156 26.73 -26.52 3.78
CA GLY A 156 25.88 -27.56 4.34
C GLY A 156 24.60 -27.78 3.55
N TYR A 157 23.54 -28.18 4.25
CA TYR A 157 22.26 -28.57 3.66
C TYR A 157 21.13 -27.72 4.20
N LYS A 158 20.11 -27.50 3.38
CA LYS A 158 18.89 -26.78 3.73
C LYS A 158 17.69 -27.69 3.61
N VAL A 159 16.87 -27.74 4.65
CA VAL A 159 15.56 -28.41 4.64
C VAL A 159 14.52 -27.42 5.14
N THR A 160 13.32 -27.47 4.56
CA THR A 160 12.19 -26.60 4.91
C THR A 160 11.07 -27.45 5.47
N PHE A 161 10.59 -27.11 6.67
CA PHE A 161 9.56 -27.84 7.39
C PHE A 161 8.34 -26.95 7.57
N TYR A 162 7.16 -27.57 7.55
CA TYR A 162 5.91 -26.94 7.95
C TYR A 162 5.46 -27.59 9.24
N TYR A 163 5.32 -26.81 10.30
CA TYR A 163 4.78 -27.29 11.56
C TYR A 163 4.05 -26.19 12.32
N THR A 164 3.23 -26.59 13.28
CA THR A 164 2.49 -25.69 14.16
C THR A 164 3.16 -25.66 15.53
N ASN A 165 3.05 -24.54 16.27
CA ASN A 165 3.65 -24.41 17.61
C ASN A 165 3.10 -25.44 18.63
N GLU A 166 1.94 -26.03 18.35
CA GLU A 166 1.35 -27.10 19.16
C GLU A 166 2.15 -28.41 19.06
N ASP A 167 2.85 -28.65 17.94
CA ASP A 167 3.63 -29.88 17.70
C ASP A 167 4.87 -30.02 18.61
N PHE A 168 5.30 -28.96 19.32
CA PHE A 168 6.57 -28.91 20.06
C PHE A 168 6.42 -28.71 21.58
N GLN A 169 5.19 -28.62 22.12
CA GLN A 169 5.01 -28.35 23.55
C GLN A 169 5.39 -29.55 24.43
N ASP A 170 5.21 -30.78 23.96
CA ASP A 170 5.40 -32.01 24.75
C ASP A 170 6.40 -33.01 24.16
N ALA A 171 7.02 -32.71 23.02
CA ALA A 171 7.84 -33.65 22.29
C ALA A 171 9.28 -33.16 22.12
N TYR A 172 10.25 -34.05 22.37
CA TYR A 172 11.64 -33.86 21.96
C TYR A 172 11.76 -34.35 20.50
N PRO A 173 11.70 -33.47 19.50
CA PRO A 173 11.82 -33.87 18.10
C PRO A 173 13.20 -34.47 17.81
N LYS A 174 13.24 -35.48 16.92
CA LYS A 174 14.49 -36.05 16.41
C LYS A 174 14.58 -35.77 14.92
N VAL A 175 15.76 -35.34 14.47
CA VAL A 175 16.08 -35.20 13.05
C VAL A 175 17.16 -36.19 12.68
N VAL A 176 16.98 -36.84 11.54
CA VAL A 176 17.90 -37.83 11.01
C VAL A 176 18.18 -37.49 9.55
N LEU A 177 19.46 -37.40 9.21
CA LEU A 177 19.93 -37.37 7.83
C LEU A 177 20.65 -38.69 7.55
N GLU A 178 20.19 -39.45 6.56
CA GLU A 178 20.82 -40.71 6.12
C GLU A 178 21.40 -40.51 4.72
N ASP A 179 22.65 -40.93 4.52
CA ASP A 179 23.17 -41.15 3.18
C ASP A 179 22.76 -42.55 2.70
N THR A 180 21.86 -42.59 1.73
CA THR A 180 21.31 -43.82 1.17
C THR A 180 22.36 -44.71 0.51
N LYS A 181 23.48 -44.14 0.02
CA LYS A 181 24.58 -44.88 -0.60
C LYS A 181 25.44 -45.59 0.43
N THR A 182 25.84 -44.90 1.49
CA THR A 182 26.78 -45.41 2.51
C THR A 182 26.10 -45.96 3.75
N LYS A 183 24.78 -45.76 3.89
CA LYS A 183 23.98 -46.06 5.09
C LYS A 183 24.44 -45.33 6.36
N LYS A 184 25.33 -44.35 6.23
CA LYS A 184 25.76 -43.50 7.35
C LYS A 184 24.63 -42.55 7.73
N ARG A 185 24.39 -42.41 9.04
CA ARG A 185 23.33 -41.56 9.60
C ARG A 185 23.95 -40.46 10.44
N TRP A 186 23.34 -39.29 10.41
CA TRP A 186 23.62 -38.18 11.31
C TRP A 186 22.34 -37.74 12.00
N VAL A 187 22.43 -37.49 13.30
CA VAL A 187 21.30 -37.12 14.15
C VAL A 187 21.60 -35.86 14.94
N SER A 188 20.56 -35.12 15.31
CA SER A 188 20.69 -34.05 16.29
C SER A 188 20.32 -34.60 17.68
N PRO A 189 21.20 -34.51 18.69
CA PRO A 189 20.90 -34.94 20.05
C PRO A 189 19.91 -33.99 20.75
N THR A 190 19.87 -32.72 20.33
CA THR A 190 18.97 -31.68 20.86
C THR A 190 18.47 -30.82 19.70
N PHE A 191 17.39 -31.25 19.05
CA PHE A 191 16.78 -30.43 18.00
C PHE A 191 15.91 -29.34 18.64
N ASN A 192 16.41 -28.11 18.67
CA ASN A 192 15.61 -26.96 19.04
C ASN A 192 15.00 -26.32 17.78
N PRO A 193 13.67 -26.34 17.62
CA PRO A 193 12.98 -25.74 16.47
C PRO A 193 13.25 -24.24 16.27
N ILE A 194 13.68 -23.54 17.30
CA ILE A 194 13.91 -22.09 17.24
C ILE A 194 15.30 -21.76 16.68
N THR A 195 16.23 -22.72 16.66
CA THR A 195 17.62 -22.47 16.24
C THR A 195 17.79 -22.69 14.73
N PRO A 196 18.13 -21.66 13.94
CA PRO A 196 18.14 -21.73 12.48
C PRO A 196 19.26 -22.59 11.89
N THR A 197 20.27 -22.92 12.70
CA THR A 197 21.41 -23.77 12.32
C THR A 197 21.50 -24.92 13.30
N VAL A 198 21.53 -26.15 12.78
CA VAL A 198 21.59 -27.37 13.58
C VAL A 198 22.82 -28.17 13.17
N GLU A 199 23.62 -28.58 14.14
CA GLU A 199 24.71 -29.51 13.91
C GLU A 199 24.19 -30.96 14.05
N LEU A 200 24.50 -31.80 13.08
CA LEU A 200 24.18 -33.23 13.11
C LEU A 200 25.46 -34.02 13.35
N ILE A 201 25.43 -34.88 14.36
CA ILE A 201 26.52 -35.77 14.73
C ILE A 201 26.29 -37.17 14.15
N PRO A 202 27.34 -37.94 13.82
CA PRO A 202 27.16 -39.32 13.38
C PRO A 202 26.38 -40.13 14.43
N GLU A 203 25.40 -40.91 13.96
CA GLU A 203 24.75 -41.94 14.78
C GLU A 203 25.67 -43.17 14.78
N ASN A 204 26.15 -43.56 15.97
CA ASN A 204 26.98 -44.75 16.15
C ASN A 204 26.17 -46.04 15.99
#